data_AF-A0A5K1BCN2-F1
#
_entry.id   AF-A0A5K1BCN2-F1
#
_cell.length_a   1.000
_cell.length_b   1.000
_cell.length_c   1.000
_cell.angle_alpha   90.00
_cell.angle_beta   90.00
_cell.angle_gamma   90.00
#
_symmetry.space_group_name_H-M   'P 1'
#
loop_
_entity.id
_entity.type
_entity.pdbx_description
1 polymer ?
#
loop_
_entity_poly.entity_id
_entity_poly.type
_entity_poly.pdbx_seq_one_letter_code
_entity_poly.pdbx_strand_id
1 'polypeptide(L)'
;MVRSATCRSLLLLHIVGSVIYASSARTCTSQNFTNKIFGTCIDLPVLNASLHWTYYASNGTVDVAYRATPASGGDWVAWAINPTGQGMVGSQAIVGYVFSDSVNVITTSVVSYTPSMRNGSLSFPVSKIAGEVSGGDIILFATLSLPSNTSTVHQVWQTGPMSERTPSMHPTTGANLLSMGTLDLISGHSTSTSDGDTKTRRKK
;
A
#
# COMPACT_ATOMS: atom_id res chain seq x y z
N MET A 1 -0.69 49.43 63.65
CA MET A 1 -0.42 49.72 62.23
C MET A 1 0.67 48.77 61.76
N VAL A 2 0.31 47.60 61.20
CA VAL A 2 1.19 46.80 60.33
C VAL A 2 0.28 46.09 59.33
N ARG A 3 0.44 46.42 58.04
CA ARG A 3 -0.12 45.69 56.90
C ARG A 3 0.94 44.68 56.45
N SER A 4 0.55 43.48 56.03
CA SER A 4 1.15 42.88 54.84
C SER A 4 0.23 41.84 54.22
N ALA A 5 0.22 41.82 52.90
CA ALA A 5 -0.83 41.30 52.05
C ALA A 5 -0.72 39.80 51.78
N THR A 6 -1.87 39.20 51.52
CA THR A 6 -2.08 37.79 51.21
C THR A 6 -1.44 37.39 49.87
N CYS A 7 -0.68 36.29 49.91
CA CYS A 7 -0.10 35.63 48.75
C CYS A 7 -1.22 34.97 47.93
N ARG A 8 -1.58 35.57 46.79
CA ARG A 8 -2.53 34.97 45.84
C ARG A 8 -1.79 33.95 44.98
N SER A 9 -1.96 32.67 45.29
CA SER A 9 -1.52 31.57 44.43
C SER A 9 -2.38 31.55 43.16
N LEU A 10 -1.77 31.87 42.01
CA LEU A 10 -2.39 31.71 40.69
C LEU A 10 -2.08 30.30 40.18
N LEU A 11 -3.05 29.38 40.31
CA LEU A 11 -3.03 28.11 39.60
C LEU A 11 -3.27 28.37 38.10
N LEU A 12 -2.21 28.33 37.30
CA LEU A 12 -2.31 28.30 35.83
C LEU A 12 -2.69 26.88 35.40
N LEU A 13 -3.97 26.70 35.06
CA LEU A 13 -4.50 25.48 34.46
C LEU A 13 -4.05 25.42 32.99
N HIS A 14 -2.97 24.72 32.66
CA HIS A 14 -2.59 24.43 31.28
C HIS A 14 -3.49 23.32 30.71
N ILE A 15 -4.56 23.74 30.04
CA ILE A 15 -5.36 22.85 29.19
C ILE A 15 -4.52 22.56 27.94
N VAL A 16 -3.76 21.46 27.97
CA VAL A 16 -3.19 20.89 26.75
C VAL A 16 -4.34 20.24 26.00
N GLY A 17 -4.96 21.00 25.09
CA GLY A 17 -5.97 20.48 24.18
C GLY A 17 -5.34 19.45 23.26
N SER A 18 -5.61 18.16 23.50
CA SER A 18 -5.27 17.10 22.57
C SER A 18 -6.07 17.32 21.28
N VAL A 19 -5.41 17.82 20.23
CA VAL A 19 -5.98 17.86 18.89
C VAL A 19 -6.07 16.42 18.42
N ILE A 20 -7.23 15.79 18.62
CA ILE A 20 -7.52 14.49 18.03
C ILE A 20 -7.75 14.75 16.55
N TYR A 21 -6.71 14.57 15.73
CA TYR A 21 -6.90 14.46 14.29
C TYR A 21 -7.73 13.20 14.04
N ALA A 22 -9.01 13.39 13.73
CA ALA A 22 -9.86 12.33 13.21
C ALA A 22 -9.32 11.96 11.83
N SER A 23 -8.51 10.89 11.76
CA SER A 23 -8.17 10.27 10.48
C SER A 23 -9.41 9.56 9.96
N SER A 24 -10.06 10.11 8.94
CA SER A 24 -11.10 9.39 8.22
C SER A 24 -10.42 8.32 7.36
N ALA A 25 -10.62 7.06 7.73
CA ALA A 25 -10.28 5.94 6.86
C ALA A 25 -11.09 6.09 5.57
N ARG A 26 -10.42 6.38 4.45
CA ARG A 26 -11.05 6.49 3.14
C ARG A 26 -11.17 5.09 2.55
N THR A 27 -12.39 4.62 2.34
CA THR A 27 -12.61 3.38 1.60
C THR A 27 -12.17 3.56 0.15
N CYS A 28 -11.72 2.49 -0.51
CA CYS A 28 -11.30 2.54 -1.90
C CYS A 28 -12.39 3.15 -2.80
N THR A 29 -13.67 2.84 -2.54
CA THR A 29 -14.83 3.36 -3.30
C THR A 29 -14.99 4.87 -3.27
N SER A 30 -14.41 5.56 -2.27
CA SER A 30 -14.44 7.03 -2.18
C SER A 30 -13.37 7.72 -3.03
N GLN A 31 -12.42 6.94 -3.56
CA GLN A 31 -11.28 7.46 -4.31
C GLN A 31 -11.62 7.57 -5.80
N ASN A 32 -11.24 8.69 -6.40
CA ASN A 32 -11.38 8.94 -7.83
C ASN A 32 -10.00 9.25 -8.41
N PHE A 33 -9.77 8.76 -9.63
CA PHE A 33 -8.55 9.03 -10.38
C PHE A 33 -8.87 9.90 -11.58
N THR A 34 -8.06 10.94 -11.79
CA THR A 34 -8.28 11.86 -12.91
C THR A 34 -8.20 11.10 -14.24
N ASN A 35 -9.28 11.14 -15.02
CA ASN A 35 -9.40 10.47 -16.32
C ASN A 35 -9.24 8.94 -16.29
N LYS A 36 -9.44 8.28 -15.13
CA LYS A 36 -9.37 6.82 -15.00
C LYS A 36 -10.51 6.31 -14.12
N ILE A 37 -11.17 5.24 -14.56
CA ILE A 37 -12.26 4.59 -13.83
C ILE A 37 -11.92 3.09 -13.77
N PHE A 38 -12.04 2.51 -12.58
CA PHE A 38 -11.79 1.09 -12.34
C PHE A 38 -13.09 0.38 -11.95
N GLY A 39 -13.26 -0.84 -12.43
CA GLY A 39 -14.49 -1.61 -12.21
C GLY A 39 -14.59 -2.24 -10.82
N THR A 40 -13.46 -2.51 -10.17
CA THR A 40 -13.40 -3.13 -8.84
C THR A 40 -12.32 -2.47 -7.99
N CYS A 41 -12.52 -2.43 -6.68
CA CYS A 41 -11.49 -2.02 -5.74
C CYS A 41 -11.59 -2.79 -4.42
N ILE A 42 -10.46 -2.84 -3.71
CA ILE A 42 -10.39 -3.33 -2.32
C ILE A 42 -9.50 -2.39 -1.49
N ASP A 43 -9.84 -2.28 -0.21
CA ASP A 43 -8.91 -1.79 0.80
C ASP A 43 -8.04 -2.96 1.26
N LEU A 44 -6.73 -2.76 1.27
CA LEU A 44 -5.79 -3.77 1.76
C LEU A 44 -5.73 -3.68 3.29
N PRO A 45 -5.65 -4.81 4.02
CA PRO A 45 -5.83 -4.82 5.47
C PRO A 45 -4.81 -3.99 6.27
N VAL A 46 -3.65 -3.70 5.68
CA VAL A 46 -2.51 -3.06 6.35
C VAL A 46 -1.79 -2.11 5.39
N LEU A 47 -0.95 -1.22 5.96
CA LEU A 47 -0.14 -0.22 5.26
C LEU A 47 -0.93 0.91 4.56
N ASN A 48 -2.16 1.17 5.00
CA ASN A 48 -3.04 2.21 4.43
C ASN A 48 -3.05 2.18 2.89
N ALA A 49 -3.23 0.98 2.35
CA ALA A 49 -3.11 0.71 0.94
C ALA A 49 -4.46 0.27 0.36
N SER A 50 -4.66 0.54 -0.92
CA SER A 50 -5.85 0.14 -1.67
C SER A 50 -5.47 -0.23 -3.09
N LEU A 51 -6.18 -1.19 -3.66
CA LEU A 51 -6.00 -1.63 -5.03
C LEU A 51 -7.31 -1.44 -5.78
N HIS A 52 -7.21 -0.80 -6.93
CA HIS A 52 -8.29 -0.65 -7.89
C HIS A 52 -7.88 -1.33 -9.18
N TRP A 53 -8.82 -1.99 -9.84
CA TRP A 53 -8.53 -2.60 -11.13
C TRP A 53 -9.75 -2.79 -12.02
N THR A 54 -9.48 -2.99 -13.30
CA THR A 54 -10.44 -3.51 -14.28
C THR A 54 -9.78 -4.68 -14.98
N TYR A 55 -10.37 -5.88 -14.87
CA TYR A 55 -9.88 -7.07 -15.55
C TYR A 55 -10.62 -7.29 -16.87
N TYR A 56 -9.85 -7.47 -17.95
CA TYR A 56 -10.34 -7.68 -19.30
C TYR A 56 -10.07 -9.14 -19.71
N ALA A 57 -11.01 -10.02 -19.39
CA ALA A 57 -10.87 -11.46 -19.66
C ALA A 57 -10.67 -11.78 -21.16
N SER A 58 -11.16 -10.93 -22.07
CA SER A 58 -11.04 -11.12 -23.52
C SER A 58 -9.61 -11.08 -24.05
N ASN A 59 -8.70 -10.38 -23.36
CA ASN A 59 -7.30 -10.24 -23.78
C ASN A 59 -6.31 -10.53 -22.64
N GLY A 60 -6.79 -10.99 -21.47
CA GLY A 60 -5.95 -11.31 -20.32
C GLY A 60 -5.26 -10.10 -19.69
N THR A 61 -5.77 -8.89 -19.91
CA THR A 61 -5.15 -7.68 -19.34
C THR A 61 -5.85 -7.21 -18.08
N VAL A 62 -5.10 -6.59 -17.19
CA VAL A 62 -5.63 -5.90 -16.02
C VAL A 62 -5.05 -4.50 -15.95
N ASP A 63 -5.93 -3.50 -15.95
CA ASP A 63 -5.58 -2.13 -15.63
C ASP A 63 -5.64 -1.99 -14.11
N VAL A 64 -4.58 -1.47 -13.48
CA VAL A 64 -4.49 -1.32 -12.03
C VAL A 64 -4.19 0.13 -11.63
N ALA A 65 -4.71 0.52 -10.45
CA ALA A 65 -4.21 1.62 -9.64
C ALA A 65 -3.97 1.12 -8.22
N TYR A 66 -2.71 1.05 -7.82
CA TYR A 66 -2.32 0.78 -6.44
C TYR A 66 -2.02 2.10 -5.73
N ARG A 67 -2.69 2.37 -4.62
CA ARG A 67 -2.52 3.57 -3.82
C ARG A 67 -2.06 3.20 -2.43
N ALA A 68 -0.99 3.80 -1.94
CA ALA A 68 -0.51 3.58 -0.58
C ALA A 68 0.19 4.81 -0.01
N THR A 69 0.15 4.94 1.31
CA THR A 69 0.93 5.93 2.04
C THR A 69 2.37 5.44 2.19
N PRO A 70 3.37 6.21 1.74
CA PRO A 70 4.77 5.93 2.05
C PRO A 70 4.99 5.96 3.57
N ALA A 71 5.87 5.10 4.10
CA ALA A 71 6.16 5.07 5.54
C ALA A 71 6.60 6.44 6.11
N SER A 72 7.24 7.28 5.28
CA SER A 72 7.58 8.68 5.55
C SER A 72 7.74 9.46 4.25
N GLY A 73 7.83 10.80 4.33
CA GLY A 73 7.98 11.68 3.16
C GLY A 73 9.34 11.48 2.47
N GLY A 74 9.38 10.58 1.49
CA GLY A 74 10.61 10.16 0.81
C GLY A 74 10.71 8.65 0.60
N ASP A 75 9.79 7.87 1.17
CA ASP A 75 9.80 6.42 1.12
C ASP A 75 9.14 5.86 -0.14
N TRP A 76 9.44 4.58 -0.42
CA TRP A 76 8.87 3.88 -1.56
C TRP A 76 7.62 3.09 -1.16
N VAL A 77 6.75 2.85 -2.14
CA VAL A 77 5.63 1.92 -2.06
C VAL A 77 5.72 0.91 -3.21
N ALA A 78 5.24 -0.30 -3.00
CA ALA A 78 5.22 -1.33 -4.02
C ALA A 78 3.99 -2.21 -3.93
N TRP A 79 3.55 -2.68 -5.08
CA TRP A 79 2.59 -3.77 -5.22
C TRP A 79 3.12 -4.76 -6.25
N ALA A 80 2.90 -6.05 -6.00
CA ALA A 80 3.45 -7.11 -6.83
C ALA A 80 2.52 -8.30 -6.93
N ILE A 81 2.64 -9.02 -8.05
CA ILE A 81 2.07 -10.36 -8.22
C ILE A 81 3.20 -11.38 -8.10
N ASN A 82 2.99 -12.42 -7.31
CA ASN A 82 3.88 -13.59 -7.28
C ASN A 82 3.27 -14.74 -8.10
N PRO A 83 3.79 -15.01 -9.31
CA PRO A 83 3.31 -16.11 -10.14
C PRO A 83 3.82 -17.49 -9.68
N THR A 84 4.70 -17.55 -8.68
CA THR A 84 5.39 -18.78 -8.25
C THR A 84 5.05 -19.22 -6.82
N GLY A 85 4.33 -18.40 -6.06
CA GLY A 85 4.01 -18.68 -4.66
C GLY A 85 3.23 -17.55 -4.00
N GLN A 86 3.10 -17.60 -2.67
CA GLN A 86 2.30 -16.63 -1.89
C GLN A 86 3.15 -15.61 -1.11
N GLY A 87 4.47 -15.77 -1.09
CA GLY A 87 5.39 -14.92 -0.33
C GLY A 87 6.10 -13.86 -1.18
N MET A 88 7.12 -13.23 -0.60
CA MET A 88 7.90 -12.17 -1.28
C MET A 88 8.74 -12.71 -2.46
N VAL A 89 9.49 -13.78 -2.24
CA VAL A 89 10.40 -14.34 -3.27
C VAL A 89 9.59 -14.93 -4.43
N GLY A 90 9.92 -14.51 -5.64
CA GLY A 90 9.21 -14.81 -6.88
C GLY A 90 8.35 -13.66 -7.40
N SER A 91 8.12 -12.63 -6.57
CA SER A 91 7.23 -11.51 -6.92
C SER A 91 7.74 -10.67 -8.09
N GLN A 92 6.81 -10.19 -8.89
CA GLN A 92 7.01 -9.28 -10.02
C GLN A 92 6.38 -7.94 -9.63
N ALA A 93 7.21 -6.96 -9.26
CA ALA A 93 6.79 -5.78 -8.54
C ALA A 93 6.75 -4.54 -9.43
N ILE A 94 5.76 -3.68 -9.17
CA ILE A 94 5.76 -2.27 -9.56
C ILE A 94 6.08 -1.49 -8.29
N VAL A 95 7.12 -0.67 -8.35
CA VAL A 95 7.62 0.12 -7.23
C VAL A 95 7.57 1.58 -7.62
N GLY A 96 7.12 2.46 -6.72
CA GLY A 96 7.25 3.89 -6.94
C GLY A 96 7.67 4.66 -5.71
N TYR A 97 8.34 5.77 -5.96
CA TYR A 97 8.91 6.66 -4.96
C TYR A 97 8.98 8.08 -5.52
N VAL A 98 8.94 9.08 -4.63
CA VAL A 98 9.06 10.49 -5.03
C VAL A 98 10.54 10.85 -5.11
N PHE A 99 10.96 11.43 -6.23
CA PHE A 99 12.29 11.99 -6.41
C PHE A 99 12.20 13.25 -7.26
N SER A 100 12.79 14.36 -6.78
CA SER A 100 12.73 15.68 -7.43
C SER A 100 11.30 16.09 -7.80
N ASP A 101 10.39 16.03 -6.82
CA ASP A 101 8.98 16.39 -6.94
C ASP A 101 8.17 15.60 -7.98
N SER A 102 8.71 14.49 -8.47
CA SER A 102 8.08 13.60 -9.44
C SER A 102 8.02 12.17 -8.93
N VAL A 103 6.94 11.45 -9.24
CA VAL A 103 6.85 10.02 -8.94
C VAL A 103 7.63 9.24 -9.99
N ASN A 104 8.67 8.54 -9.54
CA ASN A 104 9.39 7.58 -10.35
C ASN A 104 8.75 6.22 -10.15
N VAL A 105 8.52 5.50 -11.24
CA VAL A 105 7.95 4.15 -11.20
C VAL A 105 8.85 3.21 -11.97
N ILE A 106 9.22 2.10 -11.32
CA ILE A 106 10.05 1.04 -11.89
C ILE A 106 9.34 -0.29 -11.77
N THR A 107 9.70 -1.22 -12.64
CA THR A 107 9.36 -2.64 -12.48
C THR A 107 10.59 -3.42 -12.03
N THR A 108 10.43 -4.38 -11.13
CA THR A 108 11.56 -5.20 -10.67
C THR A 108 11.12 -6.61 -10.28
N SER A 109 11.96 -7.59 -10.60
CA SER A 109 11.74 -8.98 -10.20
C SER A 109 12.40 -9.24 -8.84
N VAL A 110 11.63 -9.73 -7.89
CA VAL A 110 12.05 -10.00 -6.51
C VAL A 110 12.36 -11.49 -6.37
N VAL A 111 13.54 -11.89 -6.85
CA VAL A 111 13.96 -13.31 -6.89
C VAL A 111 14.70 -13.78 -5.63
N SER A 112 14.93 -12.88 -4.66
CA SER A 112 15.62 -13.17 -3.40
C SER A 112 15.22 -12.17 -2.32
N TYR A 113 15.76 -12.32 -1.11
CA TYR A 113 15.59 -11.34 -0.02
C TYR A 113 16.42 -10.06 -0.18
N THR A 114 17.32 -10.02 -1.16
CA THR A 114 18.15 -8.86 -1.49
C THR A 114 18.08 -8.59 -3.00
N PRO A 115 16.88 -8.26 -3.53
CA PRO A 115 16.73 -7.96 -4.95
C PRO A 115 17.49 -6.68 -5.32
N SER A 116 17.75 -6.48 -6.62
CA SER A 116 18.49 -5.30 -7.09
C SER A 116 17.72 -3.99 -6.86
N MET A 117 16.39 -4.05 -6.77
CA MET A 117 15.47 -2.90 -6.72
C MET A 117 15.74 -1.88 -7.83
N ARG A 118 16.21 -2.37 -8.98
CA ARG A 118 16.43 -1.57 -10.20
C ARG A 118 15.35 -1.90 -11.23
N ASN A 119 15.12 -0.93 -12.12
CA ASN A 119 14.21 -1.12 -13.23
C ASN A 119 14.64 -2.31 -14.10
N GLY A 120 13.71 -3.20 -14.41
CA GLY A 120 13.94 -4.41 -15.16
C GLY A 120 12.64 -5.04 -15.64
N SER A 121 12.76 -6.02 -16.51
CA SER A 121 11.62 -6.74 -17.07
C SER A 121 10.96 -7.65 -16.03
N LEU A 122 9.64 -7.81 -16.14
CA LEU A 122 8.88 -8.81 -15.39
C LEU A 122 8.63 -10.04 -16.26
N SER A 123 8.21 -11.14 -15.63
CA SER A 123 7.82 -12.37 -16.33
C SER A 123 6.54 -12.23 -17.16
N PHE A 124 5.81 -11.12 -17.03
CA PHE A 124 4.67 -10.75 -17.85
C PHE A 124 4.82 -9.30 -18.35
N PRO A 125 4.26 -8.97 -19.54
CA PRO A 125 4.32 -7.60 -20.05
C PRO A 125 3.61 -6.61 -19.14
N VAL A 126 4.23 -5.45 -18.95
CA VAL A 126 3.65 -4.29 -18.25
C VAL A 126 3.75 -3.07 -19.15
N SER A 127 2.67 -2.31 -19.26
CA SER A 127 2.59 -1.10 -20.06
C SER A 127 1.80 -0.01 -19.33
N LYS A 128 1.70 1.18 -19.92
CA LYS A 128 0.99 2.35 -19.35
C LYS A 128 1.40 2.65 -17.90
N ILE A 129 2.67 2.44 -17.57
CA ILE A 129 3.22 2.69 -16.25
C ILE A 129 3.22 4.20 -15.99
N ALA A 130 2.62 4.61 -14.89
CA ALA A 130 2.62 6.01 -14.45
C ALA A 130 2.52 6.07 -12.93
N GLY A 131 2.92 7.20 -12.36
CA GLY A 131 2.79 7.46 -10.93
C GLY A 131 2.36 8.90 -10.65
N GLU A 132 1.60 9.10 -9.59
CA GLU A 132 1.19 10.42 -9.11
C GLU A 132 1.15 10.47 -7.58
N VAL A 133 1.16 11.68 -7.01
CA VAL A 133 0.95 11.92 -5.58
C VAL A 133 -0.42 12.56 -5.40
N SER A 134 -1.21 12.03 -4.46
CA SER A 134 -2.50 12.62 -4.09
C SER A 134 -2.77 12.48 -2.61
N GLY A 135 -2.87 13.63 -1.92
CA GLY A 135 -3.15 13.69 -0.49
C GLY A 135 -2.09 13.01 0.38
N GLY A 136 -0.82 13.04 -0.04
CA GLY A 136 0.30 12.39 0.65
C GLY A 136 0.55 10.94 0.23
N ASP A 137 -0.36 10.33 -0.53
CA ASP A 137 -0.23 8.95 -0.98
C ASP A 137 0.37 8.88 -2.38
N ILE A 138 1.17 7.84 -2.62
CA ILE A 138 1.66 7.50 -3.96
C ILE A 138 0.63 6.59 -4.62
N ILE A 139 0.30 6.90 -5.86
CA ILE A 139 -0.57 6.08 -6.71
C ILE A 139 0.24 5.58 -7.89
N LEU A 140 0.25 4.27 -8.10
CA LEU A 140 0.94 3.58 -9.19
C LEU A 140 -0.10 3.03 -10.17
N PHE A 141 0.02 3.39 -11.43
CA PHE A 141 -0.81 2.87 -12.51
C PHE A 141 -0.02 1.94 -13.40
N ALA A 142 -0.67 0.89 -13.89
CA ALA A 142 -0.12 0.02 -14.93
C ALA A 142 -1.22 -0.77 -15.64
N THR A 143 -0.91 -1.27 -16.83
CA THR A 143 -1.64 -2.35 -17.51
C THR A 143 -0.75 -3.59 -17.53
N LEU A 144 -1.18 -4.67 -16.89
CA LEU A 144 -0.48 -5.96 -16.90
C LEU A 144 -1.12 -6.86 -17.95
N SER A 145 -0.31 -7.60 -18.70
CA SER A 145 -0.80 -8.68 -19.58
C SER A 145 -0.51 -10.02 -18.92
N LEU A 146 -1.49 -10.58 -18.22
CA LEU A 146 -1.31 -11.82 -17.47
C LEU A 146 -1.41 -13.04 -18.40
N PRO A 147 -0.78 -14.17 -18.05
CA PRO A 147 -0.96 -15.42 -18.78
C PRO A 147 -2.45 -15.80 -18.90
N SER A 148 -2.84 -16.43 -20.01
CA SER A 148 -4.22 -16.84 -20.24
C SER A 148 -4.77 -17.68 -19.07
N ASN A 149 -6.05 -17.48 -18.74
CA ASN A 149 -6.76 -18.12 -17.62
C ASN A 149 -6.29 -17.72 -16.21
N THR A 150 -5.54 -16.62 -16.07
CA THR A 150 -5.20 -16.07 -14.75
C THR A 150 -6.33 -15.19 -14.21
N SER A 151 -7.26 -15.77 -13.46
CA SER A 151 -8.25 -15.01 -12.68
C SER A 151 -7.82 -14.79 -11.23
N THR A 152 -7.03 -15.71 -10.67
CA THR A 152 -6.56 -15.64 -9.29
C THR A 152 -5.07 -15.36 -9.25
N VAL A 153 -4.66 -14.37 -8.45
CA VAL A 153 -3.26 -13.97 -8.29
C VAL A 153 -2.89 -13.94 -6.82
N HIS A 154 -1.64 -14.26 -6.52
CA HIS A 154 -1.06 -14.00 -5.21
C HIS A 154 -0.40 -12.63 -5.24
N GLN A 155 -0.84 -11.76 -4.35
CA GLN A 155 -0.36 -10.39 -4.27
C GLN A 155 0.42 -10.15 -2.98
N VAL A 156 1.43 -9.29 -3.08
CA VAL A 156 2.14 -8.73 -1.94
C VAL A 156 2.26 -7.23 -2.12
N TRP A 157 2.28 -6.48 -1.03
CA TRP A 157 2.44 -5.03 -1.07
C TRP A 157 3.35 -4.58 0.05
N GLN A 158 4.12 -3.53 -0.19
CA GLN A 158 5.12 -3.08 0.77
C GLN A 158 5.29 -1.57 0.72
N THR A 159 5.78 -1.03 1.82
CA THR A 159 6.40 0.30 1.87
C THR A 159 7.66 0.21 2.72
N GLY A 160 8.66 1.02 2.42
CA GLY A 160 9.91 1.01 3.14
C GLY A 160 10.78 2.24 2.86
N PRO A 161 11.89 2.37 3.59
CA PRO A 161 12.78 3.51 3.46
C PRO A 161 13.50 3.52 2.12
N MET A 162 13.83 4.71 1.64
CA MET A 162 14.82 4.89 0.58
C MET A 162 16.23 4.97 1.19
N SER A 163 17.22 4.42 0.48
CA SER A 163 18.64 4.75 0.73
C SER A 163 19.19 5.40 -0.52
N GLU A 164 19.60 6.65 -0.38
CA GLU A 164 19.99 7.54 -1.49
C GLU A 164 18.87 7.68 -2.52
N ARG A 165 18.87 6.83 -3.56
CA ARG A 165 17.89 6.83 -4.66
C ARG A 165 17.39 5.42 -5.00
N THR A 166 17.63 4.46 -4.11
CA THR A 166 17.21 3.07 -4.31
C THR A 166 16.30 2.64 -3.16
N PRO A 167 15.17 1.97 -3.46
CA PRO A 167 14.37 1.31 -2.43
C PRO A 167 15.21 0.40 -1.55
N SER A 168 15.20 0.65 -0.25
CA SER A 168 15.88 -0.18 0.75
C SER A 168 14.94 -1.18 1.38
N MET A 169 15.51 -2.11 2.16
CA MET A 169 14.74 -3.14 2.85
C MET A 169 13.60 -2.54 3.68
N HIS A 170 12.39 -3.03 3.43
CA HIS A 170 11.22 -2.70 4.25
C HIS A 170 11.29 -3.41 5.62
N PRO A 171 10.53 -2.95 6.64
CA PRO A 171 10.41 -3.67 7.90
C PRO A 171 10.00 -5.13 7.68
N THR A 172 10.60 -6.08 8.41
CA THR A 172 10.31 -7.52 8.30
C THR A 172 9.34 -8.02 9.38
N THR A 173 8.61 -7.10 10.00
CA THR A 173 7.70 -7.36 11.13
C THR A 173 6.40 -6.58 10.94
N GLY A 174 5.41 -6.87 11.78
CA GLY A 174 4.16 -6.10 11.86
C GLY A 174 3.40 -6.07 10.53
N ALA A 175 2.93 -4.88 10.15
CA ALA A 175 2.13 -4.66 8.95
C ALA A 175 2.82 -5.20 7.67
N ASN A 176 4.10 -4.90 7.47
CA ASN A 176 4.85 -5.38 6.30
C ASN A 176 4.91 -6.90 6.18
N LEU A 177 5.00 -7.62 7.30
CA LEU A 177 4.99 -9.09 7.30
C LEU A 177 3.61 -9.65 6.94
N LEU A 178 2.53 -8.93 7.26
CA LEU A 178 1.15 -9.32 6.99
C LEU A 178 0.66 -8.91 5.59
N SER A 179 1.46 -8.17 4.82
CA SER A 179 1.07 -7.58 3.54
C SER A 179 1.14 -8.57 2.37
N MET A 180 0.37 -9.65 2.48
CA MET A 180 0.20 -10.65 1.42
C MET A 180 -1.22 -11.19 1.39
N GLY A 181 -1.65 -11.67 0.23
CA GLY A 181 -2.97 -12.28 0.09
C GLY A 181 -3.21 -12.89 -1.29
N THR A 182 -4.34 -13.57 -1.42
CA THR A 182 -4.83 -14.10 -2.70
C THR A 182 -6.00 -13.27 -3.17
N LEU A 183 -5.97 -12.84 -4.43
CA LEU A 183 -6.96 -11.98 -5.07
C LEU A 183 -7.56 -12.68 -6.29
N ASP A 184 -8.89 -12.73 -6.34
CA ASP A 184 -9.64 -13.07 -7.55
C ASP A 184 -10.00 -11.79 -8.31
N LEU A 185 -9.42 -11.62 -9.50
CA LEU A 185 -9.55 -10.44 -10.35
C LEU A 185 -10.93 -10.27 -10.99
N ILE A 186 -11.77 -11.32 -10.99
CA ILE A 186 -13.11 -11.29 -11.58
C ILE A 186 -14.13 -10.88 -10.51
N SER A 187 -14.09 -11.53 -9.36
CA SER A 187 -15.06 -11.33 -8.27
C SER A 187 -14.66 -10.24 -7.27
N GLY A 188 -13.38 -9.87 -7.24
CA GLY A 188 -12.82 -9.01 -6.20
C GLY A 188 -12.70 -9.68 -4.84
N HIS A 189 -12.94 -10.99 -4.75
CA HIS A 189 -12.73 -11.71 -3.52
C HIS A 189 -11.24 -11.73 -3.17
N SER A 190 -10.92 -11.28 -1.96
CA SER A 190 -9.55 -11.20 -1.45
C SER A 190 -9.46 -11.91 -0.11
N THR A 191 -8.44 -12.75 0.06
CA THR A 191 -8.14 -13.44 1.32
C THR A 191 -6.73 -13.05 1.78
N SER A 192 -6.62 -12.51 2.98
CA SER A 192 -5.32 -12.32 3.64
C SER A 192 -4.98 -13.59 4.42
N THR A 193 -3.70 -13.99 4.40
CA THR A 193 -3.18 -15.01 5.32
C THR A 193 -3.06 -14.39 6.71
N SER A 194 -4.19 -14.30 7.40
CA SER A 194 -4.24 -14.00 8.82
C SER A 194 -4.01 -15.31 9.56
N ASP A 195 -2.80 -15.56 10.08
CA ASP A 195 -2.61 -16.60 11.09
C ASP A 195 -3.44 -16.22 12.33
N GLY A 196 -4.55 -16.93 12.55
CA GLY A 196 -5.44 -16.69 13.69
C GLY A 196 -6.83 -17.31 13.57
N ASP A 197 -6.91 -18.65 13.50
CA ASP A 197 -8.13 -19.40 13.81
C ASP A 197 -8.56 -19.11 15.26
N THR A 198 -9.40 -18.10 15.45
CA THR A 198 -10.11 -17.91 16.72
C THR A 198 -11.45 -18.61 16.60
N LYS A 199 -11.45 -19.89 16.96
CA LYS A 199 -12.66 -20.68 17.20
C LYS A 199 -13.68 -19.85 17.99
N THR A 200 -14.76 -19.49 17.33
CA THR A 200 -15.95 -18.91 17.95
C THR A 200 -16.58 -19.94 18.88
N ARG A 201 -16.17 -19.95 20.15
CA ARG A 201 -16.91 -20.65 21.21
C ARG A 201 -18.17 -19.84 21.52
N ARG A 202 -19.26 -20.16 20.82
CA ARG A 202 -20.63 -19.81 21.24
C ARG A 202 -20.80 -20.29 22.70
N LYS A 203 -20.93 -19.35 23.64
CA LYS A 203 -21.50 -19.65 24.95
C LYS A 203 -23.02 -19.76 24.78
N LYS A 204 -23.53 -20.92 25.18
CA LYS A 204 -24.93 -21.17 25.50
C LYS A 204 -25.17 -20.73 26.94
#